data_AF-A0A644VKX8-F1
#
_entry.id   AF-A0A644VKX8-F1
#
_cell.length_a   1.000
_cell.length_b   1.000
_cell.length_c   1.000
_cell.angle_alpha   90.00
_cell.angle_beta   90.00
_cell.angle_gamma   90.00
#
_symmetry.space_group_name_H-M   'P 1'
#
loop_
_entity.id
_entity.type
_entity.pdbx_description
1 polymer ?
#
loop_
_entity_poly.entity_id
_entity_poly.type
_entity_poly.pdbx_seq_one_letter_code
_entity_poly.pdbx_strand_id
1 'polypeptide(L)'
;MNLDALTDFSFLRPLAPLLFLLFFLAAALPFLRRPGKERLFYAALGLFFFGASAVFLLIGQPLAAFSVFFVPALLYGVFRKAGRKNK
;
A
#
# COMPACT_ATOMS: atom_id res chain seq x y z
N MET A 1 -33.76 -5.43 -8.78
CA MET A 1 -32.30 -5.26 -8.57
C MET A 1 -32.04 -5.71 -7.14
N ASN A 2 -31.48 -6.92 -6.94
CA ASN A 2 -31.32 -7.52 -5.61
C ASN A 2 -30.27 -6.76 -4.81
N LEU A 3 -30.71 -5.99 -3.81
CA LEU A 3 -29.84 -5.28 -2.86
C LEU A 3 -29.04 -6.25 -1.98
N ASP A 4 -29.47 -7.51 -1.87
CA ASP A 4 -28.77 -8.56 -1.12
C ASP A 4 -27.41 -8.93 -1.74
N ALA A 5 -27.27 -8.80 -3.08
CA ALA A 5 -26.00 -9.05 -3.75
C ALA A 5 -24.93 -7.96 -3.47
N LEU A 6 -25.34 -6.78 -3.01
CA LEU A 6 -24.42 -5.68 -2.67
C LEU A 6 -23.86 -5.78 -1.24
N THR A 7 -24.40 -6.66 -0.39
CA THR A 7 -23.97 -6.83 1.01
C THR A 7 -23.23 -8.13 1.27
N ASP A 8 -23.07 -8.98 0.24
CA ASP A 8 -22.35 -10.25 0.37
C ASP A 8 -20.83 -10.02 0.33
N PHE A 9 -20.31 -9.44 1.41
CA PHE A 9 -18.88 -9.23 1.65
C PHE A 9 -18.15 -10.54 1.99
N SER A 10 -18.74 -11.70 1.72
CA SER A 10 -18.16 -13.02 1.96
C SER A 10 -16.80 -13.19 1.26
N PHE A 11 -16.62 -12.58 0.09
CA PHE A 11 -15.36 -12.55 -0.66
C PHE A 11 -14.27 -11.66 0.00
N LEU A 12 -14.68 -10.71 0.84
CA LEU A 12 -13.80 -9.78 1.57
C LEU A 12 -13.36 -10.34 2.93
N ARG A 13 -14.09 -11.29 3.52
CA ARG A 13 -13.70 -11.97 4.77
C ARG A 13 -12.28 -12.55 4.74
N PRO A 14 -11.84 -13.30 3.71
CA PRO A 14 -10.47 -13.82 3.66
C PRO A 14 -9.43 -12.70 3.49
N LEU A 15 -9.83 -11.56 2.92
CA LEU A 15 -8.97 -10.37 2.76
C LEU A 15 -8.94 -9.49 4.02
N ALA A 16 -9.91 -9.64 4.94
CA ALA A 16 -10.05 -8.80 6.12
C ALA A 16 -8.79 -8.71 7.00
N PRO A 17 -8.05 -9.80 7.28
CA PRO A 17 -6.80 -9.71 8.04
C PRO A 17 -5.75 -8.84 7.33
N LEU A 18 -5.68 -8.96 6.00
CA LEU A 18 -4.72 -8.22 5.19
C LEU A 18 -5.11 -6.73 5.08
N LEU A 19 -6.40 -6.45 4.90
CA LEU A 19 -6.95 -5.09 4.88
C LEU A 19 -6.76 -4.40 6.24
N PHE A 20 -6.97 -5.13 7.33
CA PHE A 20 -6.70 -4.65 8.67
C PHE A 20 -5.21 -4.35 8.86
N LEU A 21 -4.32 -5.25 8.44
CA LEU A 21 -2.88 -5.00 8.48
C LEU A 21 -2.49 -3.73 7.69
N LEU A 22 -3.03 -3.56 6.48
CA LEU A 22 -2.80 -2.37 5.66
C LEU A 22 -3.31 -1.10 6.34
N PHE A 23 -4.48 -1.15 6.97
CA PHE A 23 -5.02 -0.03 7.74
C PHE A 23 -4.10 0.36 8.90
N PHE A 24 -3.59 -0.60 9.66
CA PHE A 24 -2.65 -0.34 10.75
C PHE A 24 -1.32 0.23 10.24
N LEU A 25 -0.78 -0.31 9.14
CA LEU A 25 0.43 0.24 8.52
C LEU A 25 0.21 1.68 8.07
N ALA A 26 -0.91 1.97 7.40
CA ALA A 26 -1.29 3.32 6.97
C ALA A 26 -1.42 4.28 8.16
N ALA A 27 -2.04 3.84 9.25
CA ALA A 27 -2.15 4.63 10.47
C ALA A 27 -0.80 4.83 11.17
N ALA A 28 0.13 3.88 11.07
CA ALA A 28 1.47 3.96 11.68
C ALA A 28 2.45 4.83 10.89
N LEU A 29 2.26 4.97 9.56
CA LEU A 29 3.11 5.72 8.65
C LEU A 29 3.40 7.18 9.09
N PRO A 30 2.40 7.98 9.53
CA PRO A 30 2.63 9.34 10.04
C PRO A 30 3.56 9.37 11.27
N PHE A 31 3.43 8.39 12.17
CA PHE A 31 4.24 8.31 13.38
C PHE A 31 5.69 7.91 13.10
N LEU A 32 5.92 7.17 12.00
CA LEU A 32 7.23 6.74 11.53
C LEU A 32 7.98 7.82 10.74
N ARG A 33 7.30 8.87 10.28
CA ARG A 33 7.88 10.01 9.52
C ARG A 33 8.73 10.97 10.39
N ARG A 34 9.39 10.46 11.42
CA ARG A 34 10.28 11.24 12.30
C ARG A 34 11.74 11.18 11.81
N PRO A 35 12.50 12.29 11.89
CA PRO A 35 13.92 12.28 11.57
C PRO A 35 14.65 11.22 12.43
N GLY A 36 15.45 10.38 11.79
CA GLY A 36 16.16 9.24 12.43
C GLY A 36 15.46 7.87 12.35
N LYS A 37 14.19 7.79 11.91
CA LYS A 37 13.46 6.52 11.69
C LYS A 37 13.16 6.23 10.22
N GLU A 38 13.87 6.89 9.32
CA GLU A 38 13.63 6.82 7.87
C GLU A 38 13.66 5.37 7.35
N ARG A 39 14.59 4.53 7.83
CA ARG A 39 14.67 3.12 7.45
C ARG A 39 13.40 2.34 7.82
N LEU A 40 12.83 2.59 9.00
CA LEU A 40 11.59 1.96 9.46
C LEU A 40 10.38 2.50 8.67
N PHE A 41 10.37 3.79 8.37
CA PHE A 41 9.35 4.40 7.51
C PHE A 41 9.34 3.77 6.12
N TYR A 42 10.49 3.68 5.45
CA TYR A 42 10.57 3.05 4.12
C TYR A 42 10.28 1.55 4.15
N ALA A 43 10.65 0.84 5.23
CA ALA A 43 10.29 -0.57 5.41
C ALA A 43 8.77 -0.76 5.57
N ALA A 44 8.12 0.04 6.41
CA ALA A 44 6.66 0.02 6.58
C ALA A 44 5.93 0.45 5.30
N LEU A 45 6.45 1.46 4.59
CA LEU A 45 5.94 1.89 3.30
C LEU A 45 6.04 0.76 2.27
N GLY A 46 7.20 0.11 2.17
CA GLY A 46 7.40 -1.04 1.27
C GLY A 46 6.46 -2.20 1.60
N LEU A 47 6.32 -2.55 2.87
CA LEU A 47 5.42 -3.60 3.33
C LEU A 47 3.95 -3.26 3.04
N PHE A 48 3.56 -1.98 3.17
CA PHE A 48 2.21 -1.51 2.86
C PHE A 48 1.90 -1.68 1.36
N PHE A 49 2.77 -1.18 0.48
CA PHE A 49 2.56 -1.29 -0.97
C PHE A 49 2.67 -2.73 -1.47
N PHE A 50 3.53 -3.55 -0.86
CA PHE A 50 3.59 -4.99 -1.14
C PHE A 50 2.29 -5.69 -0.74
N GLY A 51 1.81 -5.48 0.48
CA GLY A 51 0.54 -6.04 0.95
C GLY A 51 -0.64 -5.58 0.08
N ALA A 52 -0.67 -4.30 -0.31
CA ALA A 52 -1.70 -3.77 -1.20
C ALA A 52 -1.65 -4.45 -2.58
N SER A 53 -0.47 -4.65 -3.16
CA SER A 53 -0.33 -5.39 -4.43
C SER A 53 -0.80 -6.84 -4.32
N ALA A 54 -0.56 -7.50 -3.18
CA ALA A 54 -1.05 -8.85 -2.92
C ALA A 54 -2.59 -8.91 -2.89
N VAL A 55 -3.27 -7.90 -2.33
CA VAL A 55 -4.74 -7.80 -2.41
C VAL A 55 -5.21 -7.77 -3.86
N PHE A 56 -4.60 -6.93 -4.70
CA PHE A 56 -4.98 -6.81 -6.11
C PHE A 56 -4.72 -8.11 -6.88
N LEU A 57 -3.63 -8.85 -6.57
CA LEU A 57 -3.41 -10.17 -7.14
C LEU A 57 -4.47 -11.18 -6.71
N LEU A 58 -4.84 -11.19 -5.43
CA LEU A 58 -5.86 -12.11 -4.88
C LEU A 58 -7.26 -11.83 -5.44
N ILE A 59 -7.56 -10.59 -5.83
CA ILE A 59 -8.83 -10.20 -6.50
C ILE A 59 -8.74 -10.41 -8.03
N GLY A 60 -7.63 -10.95 -8.55
CA GLY A 60 -7.48 -11.23 -9.99
C GLY A 60 -7.20 -9.99 -10.84
N GLN A 61 -6.67 -8.92 -10.25
CA GLN A 61 -6.31 -7.66 -10.92
C GLN A 61 -4.79 -7.47 -11.00
N PRO A 62 -4.07 -8.23 -11.85
CA PRO A 62 -2.61 -8.19 -11.91
C PRO A 62 -2.05 -6.84 -12.38
N LEU A 63 -2.73 -6.15 -13.31
CA LEU A 63 -2.30 -4.83 -13.79
C LEU A 63 -2.28 -3.80 -12.65
N ALA A 64 -3.35 -3.77 -11.84
CA ALA A 64 -3.43 -2.89 -10.68
C ALA A 64 -2.37 -3.24 -9.62
N ALA A 65 -2.11 -4.53 -9.40
CA ALA A 65 -1.07 -4.98 -8.49
C ALA A 65 0.32 -4.47 -8.87
N PHE A 66 0.70 -4.57 -10.16
CA PHE A 66 1.97 -4.04 -10.65
C PHE A 66 2.03 -2.52 -10.49
N SER A 67 0.98 -1.80 -10.89
CA SER A 67 0.95 -0.34 -10.75
C SER A 67 1.20 0.08 -9.30
N VAL A 68 0.50 -0.53 -8.34
CA VAL A 68 0.64 -0.22 -6.90
C VAL A 68 2.02 -0.61 -6.37
N PHE A 69 2.57 -1.76 -6.79
CA PHE A 69 3.90 -2.21 -6.36
C PHE A 69 5.03 -1.26 -6.80
N PHE A 70 4.92 -0.63 -7.98
CA PHE A 70 5.94 0.29 -8.49
C PHE A 70 5.82 1.73 -7.97
N VAL A 71 4.72 2.11 -7.31
CA VAL A 71 4.53 3.46 -6.73
C VAL A 71 5.67 3.88 -5.79
N PRO A 72 6.13 3.06 -4.82
CA PRO A 72 7.25 3.42 -3.95
C PRO A 72 8.54 3.71 -4.71
N ALA A 73 8.83 2.91 -5.74
CA ALA A 73 10.03 3.08 -6.57
C ALA A 73 9.94 4.36 -7.41
N LEU A 74 8.76 4.68 -7.94
CA LEU A 74 8.48 5.93 -8.64
C LEU A 74 8.63 7.14 -7.70
N LEU A 75 8.03 7.09 -6.51
CA LEU A 75 8.16 8.13 -5.50
C LEU A 75 9.63 8.34 -5.13
N TYR A 76 10.36 7.26 -4.83
CA TYR A 76 11.80 7.34 -4.54
C TYR A 76 12.59 7.94 -5.70
N GLY A 77 12.31 7.53 -6.95
CA GLY A 77 12.93 8.09 -8.15
C GLY A 77 12.64 9.59 -8.32
N VAL A 78 11.39 10.02 -8.09
CA VAL A 78 10.98 11.42 -8.16
C VAL A 78 11.65 12.25 -7.06
N PHE A 79 11.64 11.78 -5.80
CA PHE A 79 12.30 12.49 -4.69
C PHE A 79 13.82 12.56 -4.86
N ARG A 80 14.48 11.50 -5.35
CA ARG A 80 15.91 11.51 -5.67
C ARG A 80 16.25 12.50 -6.79
N LYS A 81 15.39 12.58 -7.82
CA LYS A 81 15.58 13.50 -8.95
C LYS A 81 15.29 14.95 -8.56
N ALA A 82 14.30 15.18 -7.69
CA ALA A 82 13.97 16.50 -7.15
C ALA A 82 15.07 17.03 -6.21
N GLY A 83 15.64 16.18 -5.34
CA GLY A 83 16.76 16.56 -4.47
C GLY A 83 18.06 16.88 -5.23
N ARG A 84 18.21 16.38 -6.47
CA ARG A 84 19.38 16.65 -7.34
C ARG A 84 19.25 17.96 -8.12
N LYS A 85 18.05 18.50 -8.27
CA LYS A 85 17.79 19.81 -8.91
C LYS A 85 17.91 20.98 -7.93
N ASN A 86 17.99 20.70 -6.63
CA ASN A 86 18.05 21.70 -5.56
C ASN A 86 19.45 21.78 -4.90
N LYS A 87 20.47 21.23 -5.58
CA LYS A 87 21.90 21.42 -5.34
C LYS A 87 22.49 22.05 -6.58
#